data_AF-A0AAN9YFA5-F1
#
_entry.id   AF-A0AAN9YFA5-F1
#
_cell.length_a   1.000
_cell.length_b   1.000
_cell.length_c   1.000
_cell.angle_alpha   90.00
_cell.angle_beta   90.00
_cell.angle_gamma   90.00
#
_symmetry.space_group_name_H-M   'P 1'
#
loop_
_entity.id
_entity.type
_entity.pdbx_description
1 polymer ?
#
loop_
_entity_poly.entity_id
_entity_poly.type
_entity_poly.pdbx_seq_one_letter_code
_entity_poly.pdbx_strand_id
1 'polypeptide(L)'
;MTAIDTDVKSVQRMFDINVFGPMRMVHSFHVSGEVSTNILKNDAHRKLPEGSYYSPLAEEFQKHVTRVPAGATDRHQYARNVVNQSLRESPPAWYWYGSFTVLTRFLDTFGWRTVWVRALDFFARETILTFI
;
A
#
# COMPACT_ATOMS: atom_id res chain seq x y z
N MET A 1 -17.60 -0.86 -18.12
CA MET A 1 -17.82 0.22 -17.15
C MET A 1 -16.54 1.00 -17.05
N THR A 2 -16.47 2.15 -17.71
CA THR A 2 -15.33 3.07 -17.66
C THR A 2 -15.47 3.92 -16.40
N ALA A 3 -14.38 4.50 -15.89
CA ALA A 3 -14.40 5.34 -14.69
C ALA A 3 -15.32 6.58 -14.81
N ILE A 4 -15.78 6.90 -16.03
CA ILE A 4 -16.75 7.96 -16.32
C ILE A 4 -18.19 7.58 -15.94
N ASP A 5 -18.52 6.28 -15.90
CA ASP A 5 -19.85 5.79 -15.54
C ASP A 5 -20.04 5.62 -14.02
N THR A 6 -18.99 5.89 -13.23
CA THR A 6 -19.02 5.72 -11.78
C THR A 6 -19.60 6.96 -11.12
N ASP A 7 -20.75 6.83 -10.47
CA ASP A 7 -21.37 7.91 -9.70
C ASP A 7 -20.40 8.44 -8.64
N VAL A 8 -19.97 9.69 -8.82
CA VAL A 8 -19.04 10.39 -7.92
C VAL A 8 -19.55 10.40 -6.48
N LYS A 9 -20.88 10.40 -6.27
CA LYS A 9 -21.45 10.32 -4.91
C LYS A 9 -21.29 8.95 -4.26
N SER A 10 -21.15 7.88 -5.04
CA SER A 10 -20.83 6.54 -4.53
C SER A 10 -19.35 6.44 -4.15
N VAL A 11 -18.47 7.02 -4.98
CA VAL A 11 -17.02 7.11 -4.71
C VAL A 11 -16.76 7.97 -3.49
N GLN A 12 -17.44 9.10 -3.38
CA GLN A 12 -17.35 10.00 -2.24
C GLN A 12 -17.80 9.28 -0.95
N ARG A 13 -18.83 8.42 -0.99
CA ARG A 13 -19.21 7.58 0.16
C ARG A 13 -18.16 6.52 0.54
N MET A 14 -17.35 6.03 -0.41
CA MET A 14 -16.20 5.16 -0.14
C MET A 14 -15.02 5.89 0.54
N PHE A 15 -14.93 7.21 0.39
CA PHE A 15 -13.89 8.03 1.04
C PHE A 15 -14.39 8.80 2.28
N ASP A 16 -15.69 9.11 2.34
CA ASP A 16 -16.38 9.76 3.47
C ASP A 16 -16.66 8.80 4.63
N ILE A 17 -16.37 7.50 4.48
CA ILE A 17 -16.08 6.67 5.64
C ILE A 17 -14.81 7.23 6.27
N ASN A 18 -15.03 8.15 7.20
CA ASN A 18 -14.07 8.78 8.07
C ASN A 18 -13.01 7.76 8.48
N VAL A 19 -11.89 7.68 7.75
CA VAL A 19 -10.76 6.79 8.06
C VAL A 19 -10.15 7.19 9.42
N PHE A 20 -10.46 8.40 9.89
CA PHE A 20 -10.12 8.89 11.23
C PHE A 20 -11.17 8.53 12.31
N GLY A 21 -12.39 8.13 11.93
CA GLY A 21 -13.42 7.62 12.85
C GLY A 21 -13.06 6.32 13.59
N PRO A 22 -12.35 5.35 12.98
CA PRO A 22 -11.80 4.19 13.68
C PRO A 22 -10.51 4.47 14.44
N MET A 23 -10.05 5.73 14.62
CA MET A 23 -9.19 6.07 15.77
C MET A 23 -9.98 6.03 17.09
N ARG A 24 -10.88 5.04 17.23
CA ARG A 24 -11.16 4.41 18.51
C ARG A 24 -9.85 3.82 18.98
N MET A 25 -9.38 4.25 20.16
CA MET A 25 -8.27 3.68 20.93
C MET A 25 -7.85 2.28 20.45
N VAL A 26 -6.90 2.24 19.52
CA VAL A 26 -6.28 1.00 19.09
C VAL A 26 -5.24 0.66 20.15
N HIS A 27 -5.35 -0.54 20.71
CA HIS A 27 -4.40 -1.00 21.73
C HIS A 27 -2.96 -1.09 21.17
N SER A 28 -2.84 -1.38 19.86
CA SER A 28 -1.56 -1.39 19.15
C SER A 28 -1.73 -0.93 17.70
N PHE A 29 -0.86 -0.02 17.26
CA PHE A 29 -0.75 0.42 15.88
C PHE A 29 0.20 -0.48 15.10
N HIS A 30 -0.23 -0.91 13.91
CA HIS A 30 0.51 -1.84 13.07
C HIS A 30 1.10 -1.08 11.87
N VAL A 31 2.43 -1.02 11.80
CA VAL A 31 3.16 -0.45 10.66
C VAL A 31 3.56 -1.60 9.74
N SER A 32 2.92 -1.69 8.57
CA SER A 32 3.19 -2.71 7.57
C SER A 32 4.04 -2.20 6.42
N GLY A 33 5.01 -3.01 6.02
CA GLY A 33 5.64 -2.90 4.70
C GLY A 33 4.76 -3.46 3.58
N GLU A 34 5.34 -3.66 2.39
CA GLU A 34 4.64 -4.28 1.27
C GLU A 34 4.23 -5.72 1.60
N VAL A 35 2.93 -6.02 1.49
CA VAL A 35 2.34 -7.34 1.73
C VAL A 35 1.82 -7.88 0.40
N SER A 36 2.23 -9.10 0.06
CA SER A 36 1.78 -9.77 -1.16
C SER A 36 0.32 -10.19 -1.00
N THR A 37 -0.58 -9.51 -1.70
CA THR A 37 -2.01 -9.78 -1.68
C THR A 37 -2.48 -10.33 -3.02
N ASN A 38 -3.65 -10.97 -3.00
CA ASN A 38 -4.23 -11.61 -4.18
C ASN A 38 -5.30 -10.74 -4.87
N ILE A 39 -5.21 -9.42 -4.72
CA ILE A 39 -6.27 -8.48 -5.13
C ILE A 39 -6.42 -8.47 -6.66
N LEU A 40 -5.32 -8.55 -7.41
CA LEU A 40 -5.31 -8.46 -8.87
C LEU A 40 -5.43 -9.81 -9.59
N LYS A 41 -5.63 -10.93 -8.87
CA LYS A 41 -5.69 -12.26 -9.50
C LYS A 41 -6.82 -12.38 -10.52
N ASN A 42 -7.97 -11.77 -10.23
CA ASN A 42 -9.11 -11.79 -11.14
C ASN A 42 -8.92 -10.84 -12.32
N ASP A 43 -8.23 -9.71 -12.13
CA ASP A 43 -8.00 -8.74 -13.19
C ASP A 43 -6.74 -9.02 -14.03
N ALA A 44 -6.00 -10.10 -13.75
CA ALA A 44 -4.75 -10.45 -14.43
C ALA A 44 -4.86 -10.57 -15.96
N HIS A 45 -6.06 -10.85 -16.49
CA HIS A 45 -6.34 -10.98 -17.92
C HIS A 45 -6.99 -9.73 -18.52
N ARG A 46 -7.22 -8.69 -17.72
CA ARG A 46 -7.89 -7.47 -18.14
C ARG A 46 -6.98 -6.72 -19.12
N LYS A 47 -7.53 -6.38 -20.28
CA LYS A 47 -6.89 -5.53 -21.30
C LYS A 47 -7.71 -4.27 -21.51
N LEU A 48 -7.06 -3.22 -21.97
CA LEU A 48 -7.77 -2.02 -22.40
C LEU A 48 -8.58 -2.33 -23.67
N PRO A 49 -9.80 -1.81 -23.79
CA PRO A 49 -10.61 -1.99 -25.00
C PRO A 49 -9.96 -1.29 -26.20
N GLU A 50 -10.14 -1.85 -27.39
CA GLU A 50 -9.65 -1.27 -28.64
C GLU A 50 -10.27 0.12 -28.85
N GLY A 51 -9.43 1.12 -29.16
CA GLY A 51 -9.86 2.52 -29.29
C GLY A 51 -9.98 3.30 -27.98
N SER A 52 -9.51 2.75 -26.84
CA SER A 52 -9.44 3.50 -25.58
C SER A 52 -8.52 4.71 -25.69
N TYR A 53 -8.89 5.83 -25.09
CA TYR A 53 -8.02 7.01 -24.95
C TYR A 53 -6.68 6.66 -24.27
N TYR A 54 -6.69 5.66 -23.39
CA TYR A 54 -5.50 5.18 -22.66
C TYR A 54 -4.68 4.13 -23.42
N SER A 55 -4.94 3.93 -24.72
CA SER A 55 -4.17 2.99 -25.55
C SER A 55 -2.64 3.17 -25.45
N PRO A 56 -2.09 4.41 -25.35
CA PRO A 56 -0.65 4.59 -25.17
C PRO A 56 -0.10 3.99 -23.86
N LEU A 57 -0.93 3.88 -22.81
CA LEU A 57 -0.56 3.35 -21.49
C LEU A 57 -0.83 1.85 -21.35
N ALA A 58 -1.22 1.17 -22.45
CA ALA A 58 -1.61 -0.24 -22.40
C ALA A 58 -0.48 -1.14 -21.86
N GLU A 59 0.76 -0.85 -22.22
CA GLU A 59 1.92 -1.62 -21.75
C GLU A 59 2.13 -1.45 -20.24
N GLU A 60 2.08 -0.22 -19.73
CA GLU A 60 2.21 0.10 -18.31
C GLU A 60 1.08 -0.52 -17.49
N PHE A 61 -0.15 -0.46 -18.01
CA PHE A 61 -1.30 -1.09 -17.39
C PHE A 61 -1.11 -2.61 -17.28
N GLN A 62 -0.63 -3.28 -18.33
CA GLN A 62 -0.31 -4.71 -18.27
C GLN A 62 0.80 -5.03 -17.28
N LYS A 63 1.86 -4.22 -17.26
CA LYS A 63 2.96 -4.35 -16.28
C LYS A 63 2.45 -4.19 -14.84
N HIS A 64 1.54 -3.26 -14.59
CA HIS A 64 0.96 -3.04 -13.26
C HIS A 64 0.07 -4.20 -12.81
N VAL A 65 -0.82 -4.66 -13.69
CA VAL A 65 -1.77 -5.75 -13.41
C VAL A 65 -1.07 -7.09 -13.16
N THR A 66 0.05 -7.33 -13.85
CA THR A 66 0.84 -8.57 -13.70
C THR A 66 1.98 -8.45 -12.69
N ARG A 67 2.12 -7.29 -12.03
CA ARG A 67 3.23 -7.04 -11.10
C ARG A 67 3.15 -7.99 -9.91
N VAL A 68 4.20 -8.78 -9.72
CA VAL A 68 4.47 -9.52 -8.49
C VAL A 68 5.61 -8.82 -7.78
N PRO A 69 5.37 -8.17 -6.63
CA PRO A 69 6.43 -7.46 -5.93
C PRO A 69 7.47 -8.42 -5.35
N ALA A 70 8.73 -8.23 -5.75
CA ALA A 70 9.85 -8.99 -5.23
C ALA A 70 10.18 -8.53 -3.80
N GLY A 71 10.15 -9.45 -2.84
CA GLY A 71 10.42 -9.14 -1.43
C GLY A 71 9.22 -8.63 -0.62
N ALA A 72 8.00 -8.72 -1.17
CA ALA A 72 6.79 -8.51 -0.39
C ALA A 72 6.59 -9.63 0.64
N THR A 73 6.11 -9.27 1.83
CA THR A 73 5.82 -10.24 2.89
C THR A 73 4.62 -11.09 2.52
N ASP A 74 4.67 -12.40 2.78
CA ASP A 74 3.52 -13.26 2.56
C ASP A 74 2.34 -12.84 3.45
N ARG A 75 1.14 -12.75 2.87
CA ARG A 75 -0.07 -12.33 3.59
C ARG A 75 -0.42 -13.23 4.77
N HIS A 76 -0.20 -14.54 4.67
CA HIS A 76 -0.55 -15.45 5.76
C HIS A 76 0.46 -15.32 6.90
N GLN A 77 1.73 -15.14 6.58
CA GLN A 77 2.76 -14.84 7.56
C GLN A 77 2.48 -13.49 8.25
N TYR A 78 2.17 -12.45 7.48
CA TYR A 78 1.79 -11.13 8.01
C TYR A 78 0.59 -11.22 8.97
N ALA A 79 -0.51 -11.84 8.53
CA ALA A 79 -1.72 -11.96 9.34
C ALA A 79 -1.48 -12.74 10.64
N ARG A 80 -0.75 -13.86 10.59
CA ARG A 80 -0.43 -14.64 11.80
C ARG A 80 0.34 -13.80 12.82
N ASN A 81 1.35 -13.06 12.38
CA ASN A 81 2.18 -12.27 13.29
C ASN A 81 1.43 -11.07 13.88
N VAL A 82 0.60 -10.40 13.08
CA VAL A 82 -0.27 -9.30 13.55
C VAL A 82 -1.27 -9.80 14.58
N VAL A 83 -1.94 -10.93 14.32
CA VAL A 83 -2.92 -11.53 15.25
C VAL A 83 -2.23 -11.97 16.53
N ASN A 84 -1.13 -12.71 16.43
CA ASN A 84 -0.36 -13.16 17.59
C ASN A 84 0.11 -11.98 18.44
N GLN A 85 0.51 -10.87 17.82
CA GLN A 85 0.95 -9.69 18.54
C GLN A 85 -0.23 -8.97 19.23
N SER A 86 -1.36 -8.86 18.54
CA SER A 86 -2.56 -8.19 19.07
C SER A 86 -3.17 -8.92 20.27
N LEU A 87 -2.99 -10.24 20.34
CA LEU A 87 -3.53 -11.09 21.41
C LEU A 87 -2.62 -11.18 22.66
N ARG A 88 -1.51 -10.45 22.71
CA ARG A 88 -0.62 -10.44 23.89
C ARG A 88 -1.28 -9.66 25.04
N GLU A 89 -1.00 -10.07 26.27
CA GLU A 89 -1.51 -9.39 27.48
C GLU A 89 -1.09 -7.91 27.56
N SER A 90 0.09 -7.58 27.06
CA SER A 90 0.61 -6.22 26.96
C SER A 90 1.36 -6.04 25.64
N PRO A 91 0.64 -5.71 24.55
CA PRO A 91 1.23 -5.43 23.27
C PRO A 91 1.87 -4.04 23.25
N PRO A 92 2.96 -3.85 22.51
CA PRO A 92 3.54 -2.54 22.31
C PRO A 92 2.58 -1.65 21.51
N ALA A 93 2.57 -0.36 21.83
CA ALA A 93 1.79 0.64 21.12
C ALA A 93 2.13 0.68 19.61
N TRP A 94 3.36 0.33 19.24
CA TRP A 94 3.83 0.29 17.86
C TRP A 94 4.42 -1.08 17.54
N TYR A 95 3.80 -1.80 16.62
CA TYR A 95 4.34 -3.05 16.09
C TYR A 95 4.67 -2.91 14.62
N TRP A 96 5.93 -3.17 14.29
CA TRP A 96 6.48 -2.99 12.96
C TRP A 96 6.77 -4.37 12.38
N TYR A 97 6.13 -4.71 11.26
CA TYR A 97 6.32 -6.00 10.63
C TYR A 97 6.04 -5.93 9.12
N GLY A 98 6.98 -6.44 8.32
CA GLY A 98 6.86 -6.52 6.88
C GLY A 98 8.12 -6.09 6.14
N SER A 99 8.02 -5.98 4.81
CA SER A 99 9.14 -5.57 3.97
C SER A 99 9.68 -4.19 4.36
N PHE A 100 10.99 -3.97 4.17
CA PHE A 100 11.73 -2.76 4.56
C PHE A 100 11.74 -2.40 6.05
N THR A 101 10.97 -3.08 6.91
CA THR A 101 10.85 -2.72 8.34
C THR A 101 12.19 -2.64 9.06
N VAL A 102 13.11 -3.57 8.79
CA VAL A 102 14.44 -3.57 9.42
C VAL A 102 15.24 -2.34 9.02
N LEU A 103 15.22 -1.99 7.73
CA LEU A 103 15.88 -0.79 7.22
C LEU A 103 15.24 0.47 7.81
N THR A 104 13.90 0.53 7.85
CA THR A 104 13.18 1.66 8.41
C THR A 104 13.52 1.86 9.89
N ARG A 105 13.56 0.77 10.67
CA ARG A 105 13.95 0.82 12.09
C ARG A 105 15.42 1.24 12.27
N PHE A 106 16.32 0.76 11.41
CA PHE A 106 17.72 1.16 11.44
C PHE A 106 17.86 2.66 11.19
N LEU A 107 17.20 3.19 10.16
CA LEU A 107 17.22 4.62 9.83
C LEU A 107 16.53 5.46 10.91
N ASP A 108 15.48 4.95 11.56
CA ASP A 108 14.80 5.66 12.65
C ASP A 108 15.66 5.72 13.92
N THR A 109 16.38 4.63 14.20
CA THR A 109 17.21 4.51 15.41
C THR A 109 18.52 5.29 15.29
N PHE A 110 19.16 5.28 14.11
CA PHE A 110 20.50 5.83 13.91
C PHE A 110 20.57 7.03 12.97
N GLY A 111 19.53 7.25 12.16
CA GLY A 111 19.46 8.36 11.22
C GLY A 111 19.05 9.67 11.90
N TRP A 112 19.46 10.78 11.31
CA TRP A 112 18.94 12.09 11.69
C TRP A 112 17.51 12.26 11.16
N ARG A 113 16.69 13.07 11.82
CA ARG A 113 15.30 13.35 11.35
C ARG A 113 15.22 13.87 9.90
N THR A 114 16.30 14.47 9.39
CA THR A 114 16.42 14.93 8.00
C THR A 114 16.45 13.80 6.98
N VAL A 115 16.81 12.57 7.39
CA VAL A 115 16.76 11.38 6.53
C VAL A 115 15.34 11.13 6.04
N TRP A 116 14.34 11.28 6.90
CA TRP A 116 12.94 11.09 6.52
C TRP A 116 12.42 12.17 5.57
N VAL A 117 12.86 13.41 5.74
CA VAL A 117 12.54 14.53 4.81
C VAL A 117 13.12 14.23 3.43
N ARG A 118 14.40 13.85 3.37
CA ARG A 118 15.09 13.54 2.10
C ARG A 118 14.55 12.27 1.45
N ALA A 119 14.19 11.26 2.23
CA ALA A 119 13.57 10.04 1.72
C ALA A 119 12.21 10.36 1.08
N LEU A 120 11.38 11.17 1.73
CA LEU A 120 10.12 11.63 1.16
C LEU A 120 10.33 12.41 -0.15
N ASP A 121 11.30 13.33 -0.18
CA ASP A 121 11.64 14.08 -1.40
C ASP A 121 12.10 13.15 -2.54
N PHE A 122 12.92 12.15 -2.23
CA PHE A 122 13.39 11.16 -3.19
C PHE A 122 12.25 10.30 -3.74
N PHE A 123 11.42 9.73 -2.87
CA PHE A 123 10.28 8.92 -3.28
C PHE A 123 9.26 9.74 -4.08
N ALA A 124 8.98 10.98 -3.68
CA ALA A 124 8.08 11.86 -4.43
C ALA A 124 8.62 12.13 -5.85
N ARG A 125 9.93 12.35 -5.99
CA ARG A 125 10.58 12.58 -7.29
C ARG A 125 10.56 11.34 -8.19
N GLU A 126 10.90 10.16 -7.67
CA GLU A 126 10.89 8.94 -8.49
C GLU A 126 9.47 8.51 -8.87
N THR A 127 8.51 8.66 -7.97
CA THR A 127 7.11 8.31 -8.29
C THR A 127 6.59 9.23 -9.39
N ILE A 128 6.84 10.55 -9.32
CA ILE A 128 6.43 11.50 -10.37
C ILE A 128 7.13 11.22 -11.70
N LEU A 129 8.42 10.88 -11.71
CA LEU A 129 9.17 10.57 -12.93
C LEU A 129 8.83 9.20 -13.55
N THR A 130 8.15 8.32 -12.82
CA THR A 130 7.66 7.04 -13.36
C THR A 130 6.26 7.16 -13.98
N PHE A 131 5.59 8.32 -13.82
CA PHE A 131 4.23 8.59 -14.33
C PHE A 131 4.18 9.79 -15.31
N ILE A 132 5.33 10.27 -15.81
CA ILE A 132 5.47 11.25 -16.91
C ILE A 132 6.43 10.66 -17.94
#